data_AF-A0A7V5GZ67-F1
#
_entry.id   AF-A0A7V5GZ67-F1
#
_cell.length_a   1.000
_cell.length_b   1.000
_cell.length_c   1.000
_cell.angle_alpha   90.00
_cell.angle_beta   90.00
_cell.angle_gamma   90.00
#
_symmetry.space_group_name_H-M   'P 1'
#
loop_
_entity.id
_entity.type
_entity.pdbx_description
1 polymer ?
#
loop_
_entity_poly.entity_id
_entity_poly.type
_entity_poly.pdbx_seq_one_letter_code
_entity_poly.pdbx_strand_id
1 'polypeptide(L)'
;MRRLEKLTLVLFSIFLVPAMSFALPKDWDKKGSGDEPLRTYNQLFDLQQNTVSNIQFYTTNYGIFGLNVAQNRGGGYWPRGSNNQYIFGGGLWIGAVKPRPDGQLKKYVEVTYNPNNGRSWMVPGRITDGDSKDVSDIKKYRTYFSTDFRKGDGTPLNPDDGPNWPIWDTSPTDSLKYNRYYGY
;
A
#
# COMPACT_ATOMS: atom_id res chain seq x y z
N MET A 1 -21.43 41.84 32.62
CA MET A 1 -20.21 41.08 33.01
C MET A 1 -20.43 39.58 33.25
N ARG A 2 -21.58 39.09 33.76
CA ARG A 2 -21.80 37.64 34.05
C ARG A 2 -21.99 36.67 32.87
N ARG A 3 -22.04 37.14 31.62
CA ARG A 3 -22.24 36.27 30.42
C ARG A 3 -20.94 35.91 29.70
N LEU A 4 -19.84 36.59 29.99
CA LEU A 4 -18.55 36.34 29.34
C LEU A 4 -17.79 35.18 29.99
N GLU A 5 -17.91 35.01 31.32
CA GLU A 5 -17.25 33.95 32.10
C GLU A 5 -17.76 32.54 31.76
N LYS A 6 -19.06 32.41 31.41
CA LYS A 6 -19.63 31.12 31.00
C LYS A 6 -19.19 30.70 29.59
N LEU A 7 -18.83 31.65 28.74
CA LEU A 7 -18.35 31.36 27.38
C LEU A 7 -16.88 30.92 27.39
N THR A 8 -16.08 31.47 28.29
CA THR A 8 -14.66 31.08 28.47
C THR A 8 -14.52 29.67 29.06
N LEU A 9 -15.44 29.28 29.95
CA LEU A 9 -15.42 27.94 30.55
C LEU A 9 -15.81 26.81 29.59
N VAL A 10 -16.59 27.11 28.53
CA VAL A 10 -16.99 26.13 27.51
C VAL A 10 -15.92 25.98 26.42
N LEU A 11 -15.13 27.02 26.14
CA LEU A 11 -14.00 26.90 25.20
C LEU A 11 -12.80 26.16 25.78
N PHE A 12 -12.57 26.24 27.09
CA PHE A 12 -11.41 25.58 27.72
C PHE A 12 -11.56 24.07 27.90
N SER A 13 -12.80 23.56 27.93
CA SER A 13 -13.10 22.13 28.03
C SER A 13 -12.97 21.37 26.70
N ILE A 14 -12.87 22.08 25.56
CA ILE A 14 -12.68 21.47 24.23
C ILE A 14 -11.18 21.22 23.92
N PHE A 15 -10.25 21.79 24.69
CA PHE A 15 -8.80 21.68 24.44
C PHE A 15 -8.05 20.63 25.29
N LEU A 16 -8.76 19.79 26.06
CA LEU A 16 -8.16 18.76 26.92
C LEU A 16 -8.46 17.33 26.48
N VAL A 17 -8.36 17.05 25.17
CA VAL A 17 -8.18 15.67 24.70
C VAL A 17 -6.69 15.49 24.38
N PRO A 18 -5.88 14.92 25.28
CA PRO A 18 -4.57 14.45 24.86
C PRO A 18 -4.79 13.42 23.76
N ALA A 19 -4.16 13.63 22.61
CA ALA A 19 -4.06 12.65 21.55
C ALA A 19 -3.28 11.44 22.09
N MET A 20 -4.00 10.52 22.74
CA MET A 20 -3.46 9.21 23.08
C MET A 20 -3.36 8.42 21.77
N SER A 21 -2.24 8.56 21.08
CA SER A 21 -1.80 7.59 20.08
C SER A 21 -1.45 6.30 20.83
N PHE A 22 -2.44 5.46 21.08
CA PHE A 22 -2.20 4.08 21.49
C PHE A 22 -1.65 3.33 20.28
N ALA A 23 -0.34 3.07 20.27
CA ALA A 23 0.18 1.94 19.52
C ALA A 23 -0.49 0.69 20.10
N LEU A 24 -1.30 -0.01 19.30
CA LEU A 24 -1.98 -1.22 19.74
C LEU A 24 -0.93 -2.21 20.31
N PRO A 25 -1.08 -2.66 21.56
CA PRO A 25 -0.19 -3.68 22.11
C PRO A 25 -0.37 -5.00 21.34
N LYS A 26 0.66 -5.83 21.41
CA LYS A 26 0.81 -7.14 20.74
C LYS A 26 -0.37 -8.11 20.94
N ASP A 27 -1.25 -7.83 21.90
CA ASP A 27 -2.34 -8.72 22.34
C ASP A 27 -3.74 -8.27 21.86
N TRP A 28 -3.87 -7.48 20.79
CA TRP A 28 -5.17 -7.25 20.11
C TRP A 28 -5.68 -8.46 19.31
N ASP A 29 -5.29 -9.67 19.72
CA ASP A 29 -5.86 -10.90 19.18
C ASP A 29 -7.24 -11.13 19.82
N LYS A 30 -8.24 -10.41 19.31
CA LYS A 30 -9.64 -10.68 19.67
C LYS A 30 -9.99 -12.08 19.17
N LYS A 31 -9.92 -13.06 20.08
CA LYS A 31 -10.63 -14.34 19.97
C LYS A 31 -12.06 -14.08 19.52
N GLY A 32 -12.36 -14.34 18.25
CA GLY A 32 -13.71 -14.39 17.71
C GLY A 32 -14.09 -13.37 16.63
N SER A 33 -13.21 -12.47 16.18
CA SER A 33 -13.43 -11.86 14.86
C SER A 33 -12.90 -12.84 13.82
N GLY A 34 -13.79 -13.45 13.03
CA GLY A 34 -13.35 -14.03 11.77
C GLY A 34 -12.53 -13.01 11.01
N ASP A 35 -11.54 -13.49 10.26
CA ASP A 35 -10.68 -12.66 9.42
C ASP A 35 -11.55 -11.79 8.50
N GLU A 36 -11.84 -10.56 8.91
CA GLU A 36 -12.61 -9.64 8.08
C GLU A 36 -11.69 -9.13 6.96
N PRO A 37 -12.12 -9.20 5.69
CA PRO A 37 -11.35 -8.61 4.61
C PRO A 37 -11.16 -7.12 4.88
N LEU A 38 -9.93 -6.75 5.21
CA LEU A 38 -9.59 -5.37 5.54
C LEU A 38 -9.63 -4.45 4.31
N ARG A 39 -9.73 -5.00 3.10
CA ARG A 39 -9.60 -4.28 1.82
C ARG A 39 -10.46 -4.90 0.73
N THR A 40 -10.98 -4.07 -0.16
CA THR A 40 -11.76 -4.50 -1.33
C THR A 40 -11.15 -3.90 -2.59
N TYR A 41 -11.07 -4.69 -3.64
CA TYR A 41 -10.44 -4.32 -4.90
C TYR A 41 -11.49 -4.16 -6.01
N ASN A 42 -11.55 -2.96 -6.61
CA ASN A 42 -12.66 -2.56 -7.48
C ASN A 42 -12.23 -1.98 -8.85
N GLN A 43 -10.93 -1.80 -9.11
CA GLN A 43 -10.46 -1.09 -10.31
C GLN A 43 -9.02 -1.45 -10.71
N LEU A 44 -8.72 -1.43 -12.02
CA LEU A 44 -7.39 -1.74 -12.57
C LEU A 44 -6.24 -0.93 -11.94
N PHE A 45 -6.45 0.36 -11.67
CA PHE A 45 -5.49 1.22 -10.97
C PHE A 45 -5.75 1.13 -9.47
N ASP A 46 -5.05 0.22 -8.82
CA ASP A 46 -5.26 -0.10 -7.41
C ASP A 46 -4.65 0.97 -6.50
N LEU A 47 -5.35 1.30 -5.42
CA LEU A 47 -4.87 2.16 -4.35
C LEU A 47 -5.26 1.51 -3.02
N GLN A 48 -4.27 1.13 -2.24
CA GLN A 48 -4.49 0.44 -0.96
C GLN A 48 -3.74 1.14 0.16
N GLN A 49 -4.36 1.19 1.34
CA GLN A 49 -3.72 1.68 2.56
C GLN A 49 -3.27 0.52 3.43
N ASN A 50 -2.03 0.56 3.95
CA ASN A 50 -1.57 -0.49 4.85
C ASN A 50 -2.34 -0.50 6.19
N THR A 51 -2.59 -1.69 6.70
CA THR A 51 -3.32 -1.93 7.96
C THR A 51 -2.39 -2.14 9.16
N VAL A 52 -1.18 -2.64 8.91
CA VAL A 52 -0.17 -2.97 9.94
C VAL A 52 1.07 -2.10 9.74
N SER A 53 1.63 -1.61 10.86
CA SER A 53 2.82 -0.72 11.02
C SER A 53 2.45 0.57 11.77
N ASN A 54 3.41 1.17 12.48
CA ASN A 54 3.27 2.51 13.06
C ASN A 54 3.39 3.63 12.00
N ILE A 55 3.76 3.30 10.76
CA ILE A 55 3.65 4.20 9.62
C ILE A 55 2.39 3.81 8.85
N GLN A 56 1.49 4.78 8.66
CA GLN A 56 0.32 4.66 7.79
C GLN A 56 0.67 5.22 6.43
N PHE A 57 0.46 4.45 5.36
CA PHE A 57 0.78 4.86 4.00
C PHE A 57 -0.20 4.25 3.00
N TYR A 58 -0.33 4.93 1.87
CA TYR A 58 -0.98 4.40 0.68
C TYR A 58 0.06 3.86 -0.29
N THR A 59 -0.31 2.86 -1.08
CA THR A 59 0.51 2.36 -2.19
C THR A 59 -0.39 2.03 -3.37
N THR A 60 0.17 2.11 -4.57
CA THR A 60 -0.53 1.73 -5.80
C THR A 60 0.17 0.59 -6.51
N ASN A 61 -0.57 -0.15 -7.34
CA ASN A 61 -0.02 -1.17 -8.24
C ASN A 61 0.74 -0.58 -9.45
N TYR A 62 0.85 0.74 -9.52
CA TYR A 62 1.66 1.49 -10.48
C TYR A 62 2.74 2.34 -9.78
N GLY A 63 3.15 1.93 -8.57
CA GLY A 63 4.40 2.36 -7.95
C GLY A 63 4.38 3.74 -7.26
N ILE A 64 3.20 4.30 -6.96
CA ILE A 64 3.10 5.46 -6.07
C ILE A 64 3.04 4.96 -4.63
N PHE A 65 3.80 5.60 -3.73
CA PHE A 65 3.88 5.32 -2.31
C PHE A 65 3.63 6.59 -1.49
N GLY A 66 2.89 6.49 -0.40
CA GLY A 66 2.68 7.58 0.54
C GLY A 66 1.74 8.69 0.06
N LEU A 67 1.15 8.61 -1.13
CA LEU A 67 0.17 9.58 -1.65
C LEU A 67 -1.22 8.94 -1.75
N ASN A 68 -2.25 9.57 -1.17
CA ASN A 68 -3.64 9.23 -1.44
C ASN A 68 -4.08 9.91 -2.74
N VAL A 69 -3.82 9.23 -3.86
CA VAL A 69 -4.12 9.71 -5.21
C VAL A 69 -5.61 9.92 -5.47
N ALA A 70 -6.50 9.19 -4.76
CA ALA A 70 -7.94 9.36 -4.90
C ALA A 70 -8.44 10.71 -4.37
N GLN A 71 -7.77 11.25 -3.36
CA GLN A 71 -8.10 12.55 -2.75
C GLN A 71 -7.08 13.64 -3.08
N ASN A 72 -6.02 13.31 -3.81
CA ASN A 72 -4.85 14.16 -4.05
C ASN A 72 -4.29 14.78 -2.75
N ARG A 73 -4.10 13.94 -1.73
CA ARG A 73 -3.59 14.34 -0.41
C ARG A 73 -2.46 13.45 0.03
N GLY A 74 -1.48 14.02 0.74
CA GLY A 74 -0.42 13.21 1.32
C GLY A 74 -1.00 12.13 2.23
N GLY A 75 -0.47 10.94 2.08
CA GLY A 75 -1.00 9.69 2.62
C GLY A 75 -0.07 8.99 3.62
N GLY A 76 1.14 9.51 3.80
CA GLY A 76 2.16 8.98 4.71
C GLY A 76 2.13 9.67 6.07
N TYR A 77 1.54 9.02 7.07
CA TYR A 77 1.41 9.52 8.43
C TYR A 77 2.25 8.73 9.41
N TRP A 78 2.91 9.44 10.33
CA TRP A 78 3.63 8.83 11.44
C TRP A 78 3.52 9.70 12.71
N PRO A 79 3.10 9.14 13.85
CA PRO A 79 2.62 7.76 14.03
C PRO A 79 1.28 7.51 13.32
N ARG A 80 0.92 6.24 13.12
CA ARG A 80 -0.37 5.84 12.52
C ARG A 80 -1.52 6.49 13.28
N GLY A 81 -2.55 6.95 12.55
CA GLY A 81 -3.71 7.60 13.13
C GLY A 81 -3.47 9.03 13.63
N SER A 82 -2.25 9.56 13.49
CA SER A 82 -1.98 10.98 13.73
C SER A 82 -2.32 11.84 12.51
N ASN A 83 -2.40 13.15 12.72
CA ASN A 83 -2.45 14.14 11.65
C ASN A 83 -1.05 14.55 11.16
N ASN A 84 0.01 13.90 11.64
CA ASN A 84 1.38 14.24 11.27
C ASN A 84 1.76 13.58 9.94
N GLN A 85 1.68 14.35 8.86
CA GLN A 85 2.08 13.91 7.54
C GLN A 85 3.61 13.92 7.42
N TYR A 86 4.20 12.74 7.50
CA TYR A 86 5.64 12.54 7.39
C TYR A 86 6.10 12.43 5.92
N ILE A 87 5.28 11.83 5.05
CA ILE A 87 5.55 11.67 3.62
C ILE A 87 4.33 12.13 2.84
N PHE A 88 4.52 13.07 1.89
CA PHE A 88 3.46 13.47 0.96
C PHE A 88 3.24 12.42 -0.14
N GLY A 89 4.32 11.95 -0.75
CA GLY A 89 4.30 11.03 -1.88
C GLY A 89 5.71 10.68 -2.33
N GLY A 90 5.85 9.50 -2.93
CA GLY A 90 7.12 8.96 -3.39
C GLY A 90 6.90 7.74 -4.26
N GLY A 91 7.99 7.12 -4.69
CA GLY A 91 7.98 5.92 -5.53
C GLY A 91 9.35 5.25 -5.52
N LEU A 92 9.42 4.09 -6.16
CA LEU A 92 10.65 3.34 -6.31
C LEU A 92 11.57 4.02 -7.33
N TRP A 93 12.87 3.99 -7.02
CA TRP A 93 13.94 4.34 -7.95
C TRP A 93 14.66 3.05 -8.32
N ILE A 94 14.53 2.63 -9.57
CA ILE A 94 15.11 1.39 -10.07
C ILE A 94 16.32 1.74 -10.93
N GLY A 95 17.51 1.45 -10.40
CA GLY A 95 18.77 1.62 -11.11
C GLY A 95 19.24 0.33 -11.78
N ALA A 96 19.74 0.41 -13.00
CA ALA A 96 20.33 -0.72 -13.71
C ALA A 96 21.55 -0.29 -14.56
N VAL A 97 22.49 -1.21 -14.76
CA VAL A 97 23.56 -1.06 -15.75
C VAL A 97 23.28 -2.04 -16.88
N LYS A 98 23.04 -1.53 -18.09
CA LYS A 98 22.72 -2.36 -19.25
C LYS A 98 23.68 -2.05 -20.41
N PRO A 99 24.10 -3.06 -21.18
CA PRO A 99 24.80 -2.81 -22.44
C PRO A 99 23.84 -2.13 -23.43
N ARG A 100 24.35 -1.13 -24.14
CA ARG A 100 23.69 -0.53 -25.30
C ARG A 100 23.97 -1.34 -26.57
N PRO A 101 23.26 -1.08 -27.68
CA PRO A 101 23.54 -1.74 -28.97
C PRO A 101 24.99 -1.59 -29.46
N ASP A 102 25.70 -0.56 -28.99
CA ASP A 102 27.14 -0.32 -29.25
C ASP A 102 28.09 -1.14 -28.35
N GLY A 103 27.56 -2.01 -27.49
CA GLY A 103 28.32 -2.83 -26.54
C GLY A 103 28.78 -2.08 -25.29
N GLN A 104 28.60 -0.76 -25.20
CA GLN A 104 29.02 0.01 -24.02
C GLN A 104 27.99 -0.10 -22.90
N LEU A 105 28.48 -0.28 -21.67
CA LEU A 105 27.64 -0.25 -20.47
C LEU A 105 27.13 1.17 -20.23
N LYS A 106 25.83 1.29 -19.94
CA LYS A 106 25.19 2.54 -19.53
C LYS A 106 24.37 2.36 -18.27
N LYS A 107 24.45 3.37 -17.40
CA LYS A 107 23.62 3.48 -16.20
C LYS A 107 22.26 4.05 -16.59
N TYR A 108 21.20 3.37 -16.18
CA TYR A 108 19.81 3.76 -16.34
C TYR A 108 19.16 3.87 -14.97
N VAL A 109 18.23 4.83 -14.84
CA VAL A 109 17.39 5.00 -13.67
C VAL A 109 15.97 5.22 -14.16
N GLU A 110 15.03 4.50 -13.57
CA GLU A 110 13.60 4.65 -13.79
C GLU A 110 12.93 4.95 -12.45
N VAL A 111 11.94 5.86 -12.44
CA VAL A 111 11.28 6.30 -11.22
C VAL A 111 9.78 6.12 -11.34
N THR A 112 9.16 5.47 -10.36
CA THR A 112 7.72 5.19 -10.44
C THR A 112 6.84 6.37 -9.99
N TYR A 113 7.43 7.44 -9.47
CA TYR A 113 6.73 8.63 -9.00
C TYR A 113 7.39 9.90 -9.54
N ASN A 114 6.63 10.73 -10.24
CA ASN A 114 7.07 12.02 -10.75
C ASN A 114 6.95 13.09 -9.65
N PRO A 115 8.07 13.57 -9.08
CA PRO A 115 8.04 14.55 -8.00
C PRO A 115 7.49 15.92 -8.41
N ASN A 116 7.43 16.22 -9.72
CA ASN A 116 6.89 17.49 -10.22
C ASN A 116 5.36 17.56 -10.14
N ASN A 117 4.65 16.44 -10.29
CA ASN A 117 3.19 16.46 -10.40
C ASN A 117 2.46 15.30 -9.73
N GLY A 118 3.17 14.42 -9.03
CA GLY A 118 2.60 13.29 -8.30
C GLY A 118 2.04 12.16 -9.17
N ARG A 119 2.29 12.17 -10.49
CA ARG A 119 1.88 11.10 -11.40
C ARG A 119 2.91 9.96 -11.41
N SER A 120 2.57 8.84 -12.03
CA SER A 120 3.48 7.71 -12.24
C SER A 120 3.91 7.60 -13.70
N TRP A 121 5.11 7.09 -13.93
CA TRP A 121 5.60 6.62 -15.24
C TRP A 121 5.30 5.14 -15.49
N MET A 122 4.73 4.44 -14.50
CA MET A 122 4.34 3.04 -14.59
C MET A 122 2.84 2.88 -14.80
N VAL A 123 2.46 1.72 -15.33
CA VAL A 123 1.08 1.26 -15.45
C VAL A 123 0.97 -0.17 -14.92
N PRO A 124 -0.20 -0.59 -14.41
CA PRO A 124 -0.43 -1.98 -14.05
C PRO A 124 -0.41 -2.84 -15.31
N GLY A 125 0.37 -3.94 -15.31
CA GLY A 125 0.43 -4.85 -16.44
C GLY A 125 1.81 -5.42 -16.71
N ARG A 126 1.88 -6.35 -17.66
CA ARG A 126 3.13 -6.87 -18.23
C ARG A 126 3.37 -6.22 -19.59
N ILE A 127 4.63 -6.19 -20.01
CA ILE A 127 5.00 -5.71 -21.35
C ILE A 127 4.31 -6.50 -22.48
N THR A 128 4.00 -7.77 -22.25
CA THR A 128 3.30 -8.65 -23.20
C THR A 128 1.83 -8.35 -23.35
N ASP A 129 1.22 -7.65 -22.37
CA ASP A 129 -0.20 -7.29 -22.43
C ASP A 129 -0.44 -6.14 -23.45
N GLY A 130 0.65 -5.49 -23.91
CA GLY A 130 0.62 -4.39 -24.86
C GLY A 130 0.03 -3.11 -24.25
N ASP A 131 -0.42 -2.19 -25.12
CA ASP A 131 -1.05 -0.93 -24.68
C ASP A 131 -2.51 -1.12 -24.25
N SER A 132 -3.10 -2.27 -24.59
CA SER A 132 -4.49 -2.60 -24.28
C SER A 132 -4.63 -3.01 -22.81
N LYS A 133 -5.53 -2.33 -22.11
CA LYS A 133 -5.86 -2.65 -20.71
C LYS A 133 -6.72 -3.91 -20.65
N ASP A 134 -6.15 -5.03 -20.24
CA ASP A 134 -6.93 -6.21 -19.89
C ASP A 134 -7.69 -5.96 -18.57
N VAL A 135 -9.00 -5.78 -18.68
CA VAL A 135 -9.92 -5.57 -17.56
C VAL A 135 -10.75 -6.82 -17.25
N SER A 136 -10.50 -7.95 -17.93
CA SER A 136 -11.26 -9.19 -17.73
C SER A 136 -11.01 -9.81 -16.37
N ASP A 137 -9.78 -9.72 -15.88
CA ASP A 137 -9.39 -10.05 -14.52
C ASP A 137 -8.64 -8.88 -13.89
N ILE A 138 -9.40 -7.97 -13.31
CA ILE A 138 -8.82 -6.86 -12.57
C ILE A 138 -7.96 -7.39 -11.40
N LYS A 139 -8.32 -8.51 -10.75
CA LYS A 139 -7.66 -8.97 -9.50
C LYS A 139 -6.21 -9.39 -9.74
N LYS A 140 -5.87 -9.75 -10.98
CA LYS A 140 -4.50 -10.04 -11.45
C LYS A 140 -3.48 -8.95 -11.08
N TYR A 141 -3.88 -7.68 -11.05
CA TYR A 141 -2.99 -6.55 -10.83
C TYR A 141 -3.09 -5.94 -9.44
N ARG A 142 -3.77 -6.60 -8.49
CA ARG A 142 -3.95 -6.03 -7.14
C ARG A 142 -2.62 -5.86 -6.40
N THR A 143 -2.62 -4.96 -5.43
CA THR A 143 -1.58 -4.93 -4.42
C THR A 143 -1.83 -6.04 -3.39
N TYR A 144 -0.82 -6.86 -3.11
CA TYR A 144 -0.90 -7.94 -2.13
C TYR A 144 -0.36 -7.50 -0.78
N PHE A 145 -1.11 -7.77 0.29
CA PHE A 145 -0.66 -7.58 1.67
C PHE A 145 -0.69 -8.91 2.39
N SER A 146 0.37 -9.23 3.13
CA SER A 146 0.45 -10.47 3.91
C SER A 146 -0.68 -10.63 4.93
N THR A 147 -1.31 -9.52 5.33
CA THR A 147 -2.46 -9.49 6.24
C THR A 147 -3.76 -9.97 5.61
N ASP A 148 -3.82 -10.10 4.28
CA ASP A 148 -5.02 -10.51 3.55
C ASP A 148 -5.03 -12.05 3.35
N PHE A 149 -4.05 -12.76 3.89
CA PHE A 149 -3.84 -14.20 3.69
C PHE A 149 -3.65 -14.95 5.01
N ARG A 150 -4.07 -16.22 5.03
CA ARG A 150 -3.82 -17.14 6.13
C ARG A 150 -2.33 -17.45 6.24
N LYS A 151 -1.80 -17.36 7.45
CA LYS A 151 -0.39 -17.68 7.76
C LYS A 151 -0.06 -19.18 7.69
N GLY A 152 -1.04 -20.06 7.52
CA GLY A 152 -0.80 -21.51 7.46
C GLY A 152 -0.44 -21.97 6.04
N ASP A 153 -1.17 -21.46 5.05
CA ASP A 153 -1.19 -21.98 3.69
C ASP A 153 -1.19 -20.88 2.61
N GLY A 154 -1.19 -19.60 3.00
CA GLY A 154 -1.19 -18.47 2.08
C GLY A 154 -2.51 -18.34 1.31
N THR A 155 -3.57 -19.05 1.70
CA THR A 155 -4.91 -18.87 1.12
C THR A 155 -5.47 -17.51 1.51
N PRO A 156 -6.22 -16.83 0.63
CA PRO A 156 -6.78 -15.53 0.97
C PRO A 156 -7.83 -15.67 2.08
N LEU A 157 -7.91 -14.68 2.96
CA LEU A 157 -8.91 -14.61 4.02
C LEU A 157 -10.32 -14.48 3.43
N ASN A 158 -10.43 -13.68 2.36
CA ASN A 158 -11.62 -13.59 1.54
C ASN A 158 -11.44 -14.44 0.26
N PRO A 159 -12.26 -15.47 0.00
CA PRO A 159 -12.16 -16.27 -1.21
C PRO A 159 -12.26 -15.45 -2.52
N ASP A 160 -12.91 -14.29 -2.48
CA ASP A 160 -13.01 -13.39 -3.62
C ASP A 160 -11.71 -12.60 -3.88
N ASP A 161 -10.70 -12.67 -3.03
CA ASP A 161 -9.45 -11.92 -3.20
C ASP A 161 -8.52 -12.50 -4.27
N GLY A 162 -8.87 -13.67 -4.81
CA GLY A 162 -8.19 -14.29 -5.95
C GLY A 162 -7.24 -15.42 -5.52
N PRO A 163 -6.07 -15.57 -6.16
CA PRO A 163 -5.18 -16.69 -5.90
C PRO A 163 -4.49 -16.59 -4.53
N ASN A 164 -3.90 -17.70 -4.09
CA ASN A 164 -3.02 -17.74 -2.92
C ASN A 164 -1.89 -16.71 -3.03
N TRP A 165 -1.37 -16.28 -1.88
CA TRP A 165 -0.32 -15.28 -1.79
C TRP A 165 0.90 -15.71 -2.64
N PRO A 166 1.30 -14.93 -3.67
CA PRO A 166 2.21 -15.47 -4.68
C PRO A 166 3.66 -15.68 -4.24
N ILE A 167 4.03 -15.15 -3.07
CA ILE A 167 5.34 -15.42 -2.44
C ILE A 167 5.22 -16.43 -1.30
N TRP A 168 4.04 -16.99 -1.05
CA TRP A 168 3.86 -18.03 -0.05
C TRP A 168 4.44 -19.34 -0.55
N ASP A 169 5.63 -19.64 -0.04
CA ASP A 169 6.32 -20.88 -0.29
C ASP A 169 6.67 -21.54 1.05
N THR A 170 5.99 -22.65 1.34
CA THR A 170 6.19 -23.45 2.57
C THR A 170 6.59 -24.88 2.23
N SER A 171 6.77 -25.19 0.94
CA SER A 171 7.11 -26.53 0.53
C SER A 171 8.60 -26.77 0.78
N PRO A 172 8.98 -27.77 1.60
CA PRO A 172 10.38 -28.07 1.90
C PRO A 172 11.15 -28.57 0.67
N THR A 173 10.44 -28.88 -0.42
CA THR A 173 10.99 -29.35 -1.69
C THR A 173 10.76 -28.37 -2.85
N ASP A 174 10.03 -27.27 -2.62
CA ASP A 174 9.88 -26.22 -3.62
C ASP A 174 10.99 -25.19 -3.34
N SER A 175 12.07 -25.27 -4.10
CA SER A 175 12.95 -24.11 -4.23
C SER A 175 12.10 -22.98 -4.80
N LEU A 176 12.22 -21.74 -4.30
CA LEU A 176 11.73 -20.51 -4.94
C LEU A 176 11.94 -20.64 -6.46
N LYS A 177 10.90 -21.09 -7.18
CA LYS A 177 11.14 -21.62 -8.53
C LYS A 177 11.64 -20.46 -9.40
N TYR A 178 12.79 -20.67 -10.02
CA TYR A 178 13.27 -19.81 -11.10
C TYR A 178 12.13 -19.66 -12.12
N ASN A 179 11.61 -18.44 -12.31
CA ASN A 179 10.43 -18.07 -13.11
C ASN A 179 9.03 -18.07 -12.43
N ARG A 180 8.91 -17.85 -11.11
CA ARG A 180 7.63 -17.37 -10.51
C ARG A 180 7.50 -15.84 -10.41
N TYR A 181 8.35 -15.09 -11.10
CA TYR A 181 8.05 -13.68 -11.38
C TYR A 181 6.87 -13.68 -12.37
N TYR A 182 5.68 -13.27 -11.90
CA TYR A 182 4.39 -13.34 -12.58
C TYR A 182 4.46 -13.32 -14.12
N GLY A 183 4.21 -14.48 -14.73
CA GLY A 183 3.94 -14.60 -16.16
C GLY A 183 4.09 -16.03 -16.66
N TYR A 184 2.96 -16.69 -16.93
CA TYR A 184 2.84 -17.48 -18.15
C TYR A 184 2.26 -16.58 -19.25
#